data_AF-A0A968XMG2-F1
#
_entry.id   AF-A0A968XMG2-F1
#
_cell.length_a   1.000
_cell.length_b   1.000
_cell.length_c   1.000
_cell.angle_alpha   90.00
_cell.angle_beta   90.00
_cell.angle_gamma   90.00
#
_symmetry.space_group_name_H-M   'P 1'
#
loop_
_entity.id
_entity.type
_entity.pdbx_description
1 polymer ?
#
loop_
_entity_poly.entity_id
_entity_poly.type
_entity_poly.pdbx_seq_one_letter_code
_entity_poly.pdbx_strand_id
1 'polypeptide(L)'
;MIAVYKSQHSENLYKVIDGRLGDAEFQKIMLDERNIDWIPKIEKAIGEKSTFIAVGGGHLGGENGVINLLRKQGYKVGAIKL
;
A
#
# COMPACT_ATOMS: atom_id res chain seq x y z
N MET A 1 4.72 8.56 -14.64
CA MET A 1 3.71 7.71 -13.97
C MET A 1 3.64 6.32 -14.57
N ILE A 2 3.25 6.14 -15.83
CA ILE A 2 3.11 4.79 -16.44
C ILE A 2 4.43 3.98 -16.39
N ALA A 3 5.56 4.60 -16.74
CA ALA A 3 6.86 3.91 -16.68
C ALA A 3 7.21 3.43 -15.26
N VAL A 4 6.95 4.25 -14.24
CA VAL A 4 7.19 3.91 -12.82
C VAL A 4 6.24 2.80 -12.36
N TYR A 5 4.96 2.88 -12.73
CA TYR A 5 4.00 1.81 -12.47
C TYR A 5 4.45 0.47 -13.08
N LYS A 6 4.85 0.48 -14.36
CA LYS A 6 5.37 -0.71 -15.05
C LYS A 6 6.67 -1.26 -14.47
N SER A 7 7.45 -0.43 -13.76
CA SER A 7 8.68 -0.86 -13.10
C SER A 7 8.43 -1.71 -11.83
N GLN A 8 7.19 -1.75 -11.32
CA GLN A 8 6.80 -2.49 -10.11
C GLN A 8 7.52 -2.07 -8.82
N HIS A 9 8.17 -0.90 -8.80
CA HIS A 9 8.76 -0.33 -7.59
C HIS A 9 7.73 0.51 -6.83
N SER A 10 7.06 -0.08 -5.84
CA SER A 10 5.98 0.55 -5.07
C SER A 10 6.39 1.86 -4.40
N GLU A 11 7.61 1.93 -3.84
CA GLU A 11 8.14 3.15 -3.21
C GLU A 11 8.30 4.31 -4.19
N ASN A 12 8.77 4.02 -5.40
CA ASN A 12 8.92 5.04 -6.44
C ASN A 12 7.56 5.50 -6.95
N LEU A 13 6.59 4.57 -7.04
CA LEU A 13 5.23 4.91 -7.43
C LEU A 13 4.55 5.79 -6.39
N TYR A 14 4.72 5.48 -5.10
CA TYR A 14 4.25 6.31 -3.99
C TYR A 14 4.80 7.74 -4.10
N LYS A 15 6.12 7.92 -4.24
CA LYS A 15 6.74 9.26 -4.36
C LYS A 15 6.23 10.08 -5.55
N VAL A 16 5.96 9.42 -6.69
CA VAL A 16 5.40 10.09 -7.87
C VAL A 16 3.95 10.50 -7.67
N ILE A 17 3.17 9.72 -6.91
CA ILE A 17 1.79 10.06 -6.56
C ILE A 17 1.78 11.20 -5.55
N ASP A 18 2.57 11.09 -4.48
CA ASP A 18 2.75 12.10 -3.44
C ASP A 18 3.08 13.48 -4.03
N GLY A 19 4.16 13.56 -4.82
CA GLY A 19 4.56 14.81 -5.49
C GLY A 19 3.55 15.35 -6.53
N ARG A 20 2.50 14.60 -6.86
CA ARG A 20 1.41 15.03 -7.76
C ARG A 20 0.13 15.43 -7.04
N LEU A 21 -0.08 14.95 -5.82
CA LEU A 21 -1.25 15.33 -5.04
C LEU A 21 -1.15 16.78 -4.56
N GLY A 22 0.08 17.31 -4.40
CA GLY A 22 0.34 18.73 -4.15
C GLY A 22 -0.11 19.24 -2.77
N ASP A 23 -0.86 18.42 -2.04
CA ASP A 23 -1.37 18.67 -0.70
C ASP A 23 -1.07 17.44 0.19
N ALA A 24 -0.24 17.64 1.19
CA ALA A 24 0.17 16.62 2.14
C ALA A 24 -1.01 16.13 3.01
N GLU A 25 -1.99 16.99 3.31
CA GLU A 25 -3.18 16.60 4.05
C GLU A 25 -4.06 15.69 3.20
N PHE A 26 -4.25 16.04 1.93
CA PHE A 26 -4.97 15.18 0.99
C PHE A 26 -4.29 13.82 0.82
N GLN A 27 -2.95 13.78 0.72
CA GLN A 27 -2.19 12.53 0.65
C GLN A 27 -2.39 11.66 1.90
N LYS A 28 -2.28 12.27 3.09
CA LYS A 28 -2.48 11.60 4.38
C LYS A 28 -3.87 10.95 4.46
N ILE A 29 -4.91 11.68 4.10
CA ILE A 29 -6.29 11.18 4.13
C ILE A 29 -6.48 10.08 3.08
N MET A 30 -6.00 10.30 1.85
CA MET A 30 -6.28 9.40 0.72
C MET A 30 -5.46 8.12 0.72
N LEU A 31 -4.27 8.12 1.33
CA LEU A 31 -3.39 6.96 1.38
C LEU A 31 -3.21 6.48 2.82
N ASP A 32 -2.62 7.30 3.70
CA ASP A 32 -2.12 6.84 4.99
C ASP A 32 -3.25 6.40 5.92
N GLU A 33 -4.25 7.25 6.16
CA GLU A 33 -5.37 6.95 7.06
C GLU A 33 -6.17 5.75 6.57
N ARG A 34 -6.45 5.69 5.26
CA ARG A 34 -7.12 4.55 4.64
C ARG A 34 -6.32 3.25 4.78
N ASN A 35 -5.01 3.30 4.59
CA ASN A 35 -4.15 2.13 4.74
C ASN A 35 -4.18 1.64 6.19
N ILE A 36 -4.04 2.54 7.17
CA ILE A 36 -4.12 2.22 8.61
C ILE A 36 -5.46 1.56 8.94
N ASP A 37 -6.57 2.14 8.49
CA ASP A 37 -7.92 1.62 8.69
C ASP A 37 -8.18 0.27 8.01
N TRP A 38 -7.39 -0.08 7.00
CA TRP A 38 -7.51 -1.35 6.29
C TRP A 38 -6.79 -2.49 7.01
N ILE A 39 -5.71 -2.23 7.75
CA ILE A 39 -4.90 -3.31 8.33
C ILE A 39 -5.73 -4.26 9.20
N PRO A 40 -6.56 -3.80 10.17
CA PRO A 40 -7.35 -4.73 10.98
C PRO A 40 -8.36 -5.54 10.14
N LYS A 41 -8.88 -4.96 9.06
CA LYS A 41 -9.83 -5.63 8.15
C LYS A 41 -9.13 -6.69 7.30
N ILE A 42 -7.92 -6.39 6.85
CA ILE A 42 -7.05 -7.32 6.12
C ILE A 42 -6.67 -8.48 7.03
N GLU A 43 -6.17 -8.21 8.25
CA GLU A 43 -5.79 -9.23 9.22
C GLU A 43 -6.95 -10.18 9.55
N LYS A 44 -8.14 -9.63 9.76
CA LYS A 44 -9.35 -10.44 9.96
C LYS A 44 -9.64 -11.33 8.76
N ALA A 45 -9.67 -10.77 7.55
CA ALA A 45 -10.02 -11.51 6.35
C ALA A 45 -9.03 -12.65 6.04
N ILE A 46 -7.72 -12.40 6.16
CA ILE A 46 -6.69 -13.41 5.90
C ILE A 46 -6.63 -14.49 6.98
N GLY A 47 -7.02 -14.17 8.22
CA GLY A 47 -7.12 -15.14 9.32
C GLY A 47 -8.32 -16.09 9.17
N GLU A 48 -9.39 -15.65 8.52
CA GLU A 48 -10.60 -16.46 8.30
C GLU A 48 -10.48 -17.40 7.10
N LYS A 49 -9.88 -16.94 6.00
CA LYS A 49 -9.73 -17.73 4.77
C LYS A 49 -8.65 -17.17 3.84
N SER A 50 -8.24 -18.00 2.88
CA SER A 50 -7.42 -17.54 1.75
C SER A 50 -8.14 -16.38 1.03
N THR A 51 -7.48 -15.24 0.97
CA THR A 51 -8.09 -13.97 0.54
C THR A 51 -7.21 -13.29 -0.49
N PHE A 52 -7.82 -12.86 -1.59
CA PHE A 52 -7.20 -12.00 -2.58
C PHE A 52 -7.64 -10.54 -2.32
N ILE A 53 -6.67 -9.63 -2.23
CA ILE A 53 -6.91 -8.20 -1.94
C ILE A 53 -6.33 -7.38 -3.09
N ALA A 54 -7.18 -6.58 -3.73
CA ALA A 54 -6.78 -5.66 -4.80
C ALA A 54 -6.87 -4.21 -4.32
N VAL A 55 -5.79 -3.45 -4.50
CA VAL A 55 -5.70 -2.02 -4.17
C VAL A 55 -5.01 -1.27 -5.30
N GLY A 56 -5.17 0.06 -5.34
CA GLY A 56 -4.39 0.90 -6.24
C GLY A 56 -2.91 0.88 -5.87
N GLY A 57 -2.02 0.92 -6.86
CA GLY A 57 -0.57 0.76 -6.64
C GLY A 57 0.05 1.81 -5.70
N GLY A 58 -0.55 3.00 -5.58
CA GLY A 58 -0.12 4.03 -4.65
C GLY A 58 -0.26 3.65 -3.17
N HIS A 59 -1.11 2.68 -2.84
CA HIS A 59 -1.31 2.21 -1.46
C HIS A 59 -0.20 1.28 -0.96
N LEU A 60 0.71 0.83 -1.84
CA LEU A 60 1.66 -0.22 -1.50
C LEU A 60 2.97 0.30 -0.88
N GLY A 61 3.45 1.47 -1.32
CA GLY A 61 4.71 2.08 -0.86
C GLY A 61 4.49 3.14 0.22
N GLY A 62 5.58 3.68 0.75
CA GLY A 62 5.58 4.68 1.83
C GLY A 62 5.55 4.04 3.21
N GLU A 63 5.87 4.83 4.25
CA GLU A 63 5.93 4.34 5.63
C GLU A 63 4.61 3.73 6.12
N ASN A 64 3.49 4.33 5.68
CA ASN A 64 2.13 3.89 5.94
C ASN A 64 1.54 3.10 4.75
N GLY A 65 2.37 2.63 3.83
CA GLY A 65 1.97 1.71 2.77
C GLY A 65 1.55 0.36 3.34
N VAL A 66 0.56 -0.30 2.72
CA VAL A 66 0.01 -1.58 3.18
C VAL A 66 1.11 -2.63 3.39
N ILE A 67 2.13 -2.68 2.52
CA ILE A 67 3.25 -3.63 2.65
C ILE A 67 4.02 -3.39 3.97
N ASN A 68 4.34 -2.14 4.27
CA ASN A 68 5.14 -1.79 5.45
C ASN A 68 4.33 -1.93 6.74
N LEU A 69 3.04 -1.57 6.72
CA LEU A 69 2.15 -1.78 7.85
C LEU A 69 1.97 -3.27 8.17
N LEU A 70 1.76 -4.13 7.18
CA LEU A 70 1.68 -5.58 7.41
C LEU A 70 3.01 -6.14 7.96
N ARG A 71 4.16 -5.66 7.48
CA ARG A 71 5.47 -6.03 8.05
C ARG A 71 5.61 -5.60 9.51
N LYS A 72 5.12 -4.39 9.87
CA LYS A 72 5.08 -3.90 11.26
C LYS A 72 4.22 -4.80 12.16
N GLN A 73 3.15 -5.40 11.63
CA GLN A 73 2.33 -6.40 12.33
C GLN A 73 2.96 -7.80 12.41
N GLY A 74 4.18 -7.99 11.89
CA GLY A 74 4.91 -9.26 11.95
C GLY A 74 4.68 -10.20 10.76
N TYR A 75 3.93 -9.78 9.73
CA TYR A 75 3.75 -10.59 8.52
C TYR A 75 5.00 -10.56 7.64
N LYS A 76 5.33 -11.71 7.05
CA LYS A 76 6.30 -11.80 5.96
C LYS A 76 5.60 -11.51 4.64
N VAL A 77 5.88 -10.32 4.09
CA VAL A 77 5.33 -9.88 2.80
C VAL A 77 6.40 -9.96 1.72
N GLY A 78 6.19 -10.82 0.72
CA GLY A 78 7.07 -11.03 -0.42
C GLY A 78 6.34 -10.83 -1.75
N ALA A 79 7.06 -10.33 -2.75
CA ALA A 79 6.55 -10.26 -4.11
C ALA A 79 6.49 -11.67 -4.71
N ILE A 80 5.36 -12.00 -5.35
CA ILE A 80 5.22 -13.23 -6.13
C ILE A 80 5.47 -12.87 -7.59
N LYS A 81 6.40 -13.59 -8.21
CA LYS A 81 6.60 -13.52 -9.66
C LYS A 81 5.57 -14.45 -10.30
N LEU A 82 4.62 -13.86 -11.02
CA LEU A 82 3.67 -14.60 -11.86
C LEU A 82 4.33 -14.99 -13.18
#